data_AF-A0A1L6RBU2-F1
#
_entry.id   AF-A0A1L6RBU2-F1
#
_cell.length_a   1.000
_cell.length_b   1.000
_cell.length_c   1.000
_cell.angle_alpha   90.00
_cell.angle_beta   90.00
_cell.angle_gamma   90.00
#
_symmetry.space_group_name_H-M   'P 1'
#
loop_
_entity.id
_entity.type
_entity.pdbx_description
1 polymer ?
#
loop_
_entity_poly.entity_id
_entity_poly.type
_entity_poly.pdbx_seq_one_letter_code
_entity_poly.pdbx_strand_id
1 'polypeptide(L)'
;MLEIDKLKTIERIEHQPTAYVYVAFDKTFSTIRAYADKQADLHKQVLAMQAQKVEIFWLGRLSKAAWDDVMQHWQKGVRLQDCIVLETVRGRR
;
A
#
# COMPACT_ATOMS: atom_id res chain seq x y z
N MET A 1 22.25 2.21 -4.53
CA MET A 1 20.98 2.00 -5.25
C MET A 1 20.07 1.28 -4.28
N LEU A 2 19.05 1.97 -3.75
CA LEU A 2 18.19 1.44 -2.68
C LEU A 2 17.27 0.35 -3.24
N GLU A 3 17.10 -0.76 -2.53
CA GLU A 3 16.31 -1.95 -2.95
C GLU A 3 14.80 -1.69 -3.15
N ILE A 4 14.34 -0.45 -2.99
CA ILE A 4 12.98 0.00 -3.32
C ILE A 4 12.73 -0.07 -4.84
N ASP A 5 13.79 -0.14 -5.66
CA ASP A 5 13.72 -0.27 -7.12
C ASP A 5 13.28 -1.66 -7.64
N LYS A 6 12.87 -2.59 -6.76
CA LYS A 6 12.41 -3.95 -7.15
C LYS A 6 10.93 -4.22 -6.89
N LEU A 7 10.08 -3.20 -6.90
CA LEU A 7 8.68 -3.44 -7.25
C LEU A 7 8.67 -3.98 -8.68
N LYS A 8 8.40 -5.29 -8.84
CA LYS A 8 8.10 -5.89 -10.15
C LYS A 8 7.24 -4.89 -10.90
N THR A 9 7.76 -4.41 -12.03
CA THR A 9 7.00 -3.62 -12.98
C THR A 9 5.79 -4.47 -13.33
N ILE A 10 4.67 -4.24 -12.64
CA ILE A 10 3.37 -4.69 -13.11
C ILE A 10 3.27 -4.00 -14.47
N GLU A 11 3.36 -4.80 -15.54
CA GLU A 11 3.26 -4.29 -16.89
C GLU A 11 2.08 -3.33 -16.93
N ARG A 12 2.37 -2.07 -17.28
CA ARG A 12 1.33 -1.09 -17.52
C ARG A 12 0.49 -1.64 -18.65
N ILE A 13 -0.68 -2.19 -18.33
CA ILE A 13 -1.71 -2.47 -19.32
C ILE A 13 -2.07 -1.09 -19.89
N GLU A 14 -1.62 -0.81 -21.12
CA GLU A 14 -1.58 0.52 -21.72
C GLU A 14 -2.94 1.22 -21.86
N HIS A 15 -4.06 0.56 -21.56
CA HIS A 15 -5.39 1.10 -21.84
C HIS A 15 -6.42 0.99 -20.71
N GLN A 16 -5.98 0.89 -19.45
CA GLN A 16 -6.87 1.26 -18.35
C GLN A 16 -6.18 2.25 -17.42
N PRO A 17 -6.70 3.49 -17.26
CA PRO A 17 -6.36 4.32 -16.13
C PRO A 17 -7.00 3.67 -14.90
N THR A 18 -6.49 2.50 -14.49
CA THR A 18 -6.95 1.87 -13.26
C THR A 18 -6.54 2.83 -12.16
N ALA A 19 -7.52 3.57 -11.62
CA ALA A 19 -7.29 4.45 -10.50
C ALA A 19 -6.73 3.57 -9.37
N TYR A 20 -5.46 3.76 -9.06
CA TYR A 20 -4.80 3.05 -7.97
C TYR A 20 -4.78 3.95 -6.76
N VAL A 21 -4.98 3.35 -5.59
CA VAL A 21 -4.73 3.98 -4.30
C VAL A 21 -3.44 3.39 -3.74
N TYR A 22 -2.57 4.26 -3.26
CA TYR A 22 -1.32 3.90 -2.63
C TYR A 22 -1.53 3.98 -1.12
N VAL A 23 -1.10 2.95 -0.39
CA VAL A 23 -1.36 2.79 1.04
C VAL A 23 -0.06 2.48 1.78
N ALA A 24 0.07 3.02 2.99
CA ALA A 24 1.15 2.67 3.91
C ALA A 24 0.53 2.00 5.15
N PHE A 25 1.04 0.83 5.50
CA PHE A 25 0.66 0.09 6.69
C PHE A 25 1.73 0.18 7.77
N ASP A 26 1.33 -0.05 9.02
CA ASP A 26 2.27 -0.32 10.10
C ASP A 26 3.07 -1.63 9.87
N LYS A 27 4.10 -1.85 10.69
CA LYS A 27 4.95 -3.04 10.60
C LYS A 27 4.20 -4.38 10.71
N THR A 28 3.00 -4.37 11.28
CA THR A 28 2.14 -5.54 11.52
C THR A 28 1.02 -5.69 10.50
N PHE A 29 0.94 -4.80 9.51
CA PHE A 29 -0.15 -4.73 8.53
C PHE A 29 -1.55 -4.70 9.13
N SER A 30 -1.67 -4.28 10.39
CA SER A 30 -2.93 -4.22 11.12
C SER A 30 -3.63 -2.88 10.92
N THR A 31 -2.89 -1.84 10.55
CA THR A 31 -3.42 -0.49 10.49
C THR A 31 -2.88 0.25 9.28
N ILE A 32 -3.78 0.88 8.54
CA ILE A 32 -3.43 1.85 7.49
C ILE A 32 -2.98 3.14 8.17
N ARG A 33 -1.72 3.52 7.96
CA ARG A 33 -1.10 4.71 8.55
C ARG A 33 -1.23 5.94 7.64
N ALA A 34 -1.21 5.72 6.33
CA ALA A 34 -1.42 6.77 5.33
C ALA A 34 -1.98 6.17 4.04
N TYR A 35 -2.67 6.98 3.23
CA TYR A 35 -3.05 6.63 1.87
C TYR A 35 -3.05 7.87 0.97
N ALA A 36 -2.87 7.66 -0.33
CA ALA A 36 -2.93 8.72 -1.34
C ALA A 36 -3.28 8.16 -2.73
N ASP A 37 -3.92 8.96 -3.56
CA ASP A 37 -4.20 8.61 -4.96
C ASP A 37 -2.95 8.66 -5.85
N LYS A 38 -1.88 9.30 -5.36
CA LYS A 38 -0.58 9.40 -6.05
C LYS A 38 0.53 8.86 -5.15
N GLN A 39 1.42 8.06 -5.74
CA GLN A 39 2.56 7.48 -5.04
C GLN A 39 3.48 8.54 -4.43
N ALA A 40 3.74 9.64 -5.15
CA ALA A 40 4.61 10.72 -4.69
C ALA A 40 4.08 11.40 -3.42
N ASP A 41 2.75 11.53 -3.32
CA ASP A 41 2.12 12.13 -2.15
C ASP A 41 2.17 11.19 -0.95
N LEU A 42 1.98 9.88 -1.18
CA LEU A 42 2.20 8.88 -0.12
C LEU A 42 3.64 8.91 0.39
N HIS A 43 4.64 8.96 -0.50
CA HIS A 43 6.04 9.02 -0.11
C HIS A 43 6.36 10.24 0.76
N LYS A 44 5.84 11.42 0.40
CA LYS A 44 6.00 12.63 1.22
C LYS A 44 5.41 12.45 2.62
N GLN A 45 4.22 11.87 2.73
CA GLN A 45 3.58 11.60 4.02
C GLN A 45 4.40 10.63 4.86
N VAL A 46 4.84 9.50 4.28
CA VAL A 46 5.64 8.49 4.97
C VAL A 46 6.97 9.08 5.46
N LEU A 47 7.67 9.84 4.63
CA LEU A 47 8.93 10.50 5.02
C LEU A 47 8.71 11.48 6.19
N ALA A 48 7.63 12.27 6.16
CA ALA A 48 7.30 13.18 7.24
C ALA A 48 6.99 12.42 8.54
N MET A 49 6.26 11.30 8.47
CA MET A 49 5.97 10.45 9.64
C MET A 49 7.25 9.81 10.21
N GLN A 50 8.13 9.30 9.34
CA GLN A 50 9.41 8.71 9.74
C GLN A 50 10.34 9.73 10.41
N ALA A 51 10.32 10.97 9.96
CA ALA A 51 11.10 12.05 10.56
C ALA A 51 10.62 12.40 11.97
N GLN A 52 9.32 12.27 12.25
CA GLN A 52 8.74 12.52 13.57
C GLN A 52 8.92 11.32 14.52
N LYS A 53 8.83 10.09 13.98
CA LYS A 53 8.96 8.86 14.75
C LYS A 53 9.53 7.77 13.86
N VAL A 54 10.58 7.11 14.32
CA VAL A 54 11.20 5.99 13.58
C VAL A 54 10.22 4.81 13.56
N GLU A 55 9.37 4.80 12.54
CA GLU A 55 8.41 3.73 12.24
C GLU A 55 8.76 3.09 10.89
N ILE A 56 8.68 1.76 10.86
CA ILE A 56 8.82 0.98 9.63
C ILE A 56 7.41 0.85 9.04
N PHE A 57 7.28 1.28 7.80
CA PHE A 57 6.03 1.19 7.04
C PHE A 57 6.17 0.17 5.92
N TRP A 58 5.09 -0.57 5.68
CA TRP A 58 4.92 -1.36 4.48
C TRP A 58 4.12 -0.58 3.46
N LEU A 59 4.61 -0.45 2.23
CA LEU A 59 3.93 0.29 1.17
C LEU A 59 3.23 -0.68 0.22
N GLY A 60 1.97 -0.38 -0.09
CA GLY A 60 1.12 -1.17 -0.98
C GLY A 60 0.44 -0.31 -2.03
N ARG A 61 -0.05 -0.98 -3.08
CA ARG A 61 -0.87 -0.38 -4.15
C ARG A 61 -2.09 -1.25 -4.37
N LEU A 62 -3.27 -0.63 -4.32
CA LEU A 62 -4.56 -1.28 -4.49
C LEU A 62 -5.29 -0.65 -5.68
N SER A 63 -6.06 -1.43 -6.45
CA SER A 63 -7.02 -0.84 -7.39
C SER A 63 -8.12 -0.11 -6.62
N LYS A 64 -8.73 0.90 -7.22
CA LYS A 64 -9.82 1.65 -6.57
C LYS A 64 -10.98 0.76 -6.15
N ALA A 65 -11.36 -0.20 -7.00
CA ALA A 65 -12.40 -1.17 -6.67
C ALA A 65 -12.04 -2.02 -5.45
N ALA A 66 -10.81 -2.53 -5.36
CA ALA A 66 -10.35 -3.29 -4.19
C ALA A 66 -10.27 -2.39 -2.94
N TRP A 67 -9.84 -1.15 -3.09
CA TRP A 67 -9.82 -0.18 -2.00
C TRP A 67 -11.22 0.10 -1.44
N ASP A 68 -12.18 0.35 -2.31
CA ASP A 68 -13.56 0.64 -1.90
C ASP A 68 -14.18 -0.57 -1.18
N ASP A 69 -13.89 -1.79 -1.65
CA ASP A 69 -14.32 -3.04 -1.00
C ASP A 69 -13.68 -3.22 0.39
N VAL A 70 -12.37 -3.00 0.51
CA VAL A 70 -11.64 -3.03 1.79
C VAL A 70 -12.25 -2.03 2.78
N MET A 71 -12.51 -0.80 2.32
CA MET A 71 -13.08 0.25 3.17
C MET A 71 -14.50 -0.08 3.63
N GLN A 72 -15.34 -0.67 2.77
CA GLN A 72 -16.68 -1.10 3.14
C GLN A 72 -16.65 -2.18 4.24
N HIS A 73 -15.76 -3.17 4.12
CA HIS A 73 -15.63 -4.22 5.13
C HIS A 73 -15.02 -3.68 6.44
N TRP A 74 -14.00 -2.83 6.33
CA TRP A 74 -13.35 -2.24 7.50
C TRP A 74 -14.30 -1.35 8.31
N GLN A 75 -15.13 -0.54 7.63
CA GLN A 75 -16.18 0.26 8.28
C GLN A 75 -17.23 -0.58 9.02
N LYS A 76 -17.43 -1.83 8.60
CA LYS A 76 -18.31 -2.80 9.28
C LYS A 76 -17.62 -3.52 10.45
N GLY A 77 -16.38 -3.15 10.79
CA GLY A 77 -15.63 -3.74 11.90
C GLY A 77 -14.82 -4.99 11.55
N VAL A 78 -14.74 -5.34 10.26
CA VAL A 78 -13.87 -6.44 9.80
C VAL A 78 -12.41 -6.01 9.94
N ARG A 79 -11.53 -6.94 10.35
CA ARG A 79 -10.11 -6.62 10.49
C ARG A 79 -9.49 -6.47 9.12
N LEU A 80 -8.59 -5.51 8.98
CA LEU A 80 -7.90 -5.23 7.72
C LEU A 80 -7.16 -6.44 7.14
N GLN A 81 -6.64 -7.31 8.01
CA GLN A 81 -5.95 -8.55 7.66
C GLN A 81 -6.89 -9.58 6.99
N ASP A 82 -8.18 -9.51 7.28
CA ASP A 82 -9.20 -10.34 6.64
C ASP A 82 -9.66 -9.72 5.30
N CYS A 83 -9.43 -8.42 5.11
CA CYS A 83 -9.75 -7.69 3.88
C CYS A 83 -8.61 -7.69 2.85
N ILE A 84 -7.37 -7.94 3.27
CA ILE A 84 -6.17 -7.83 2.42
C ILE A 84 -5.31 -9.08 2.57
N VAL A 85 -5.21 -9.87 1.50
CA VAL A 85 -4.26 -10.99 1.42
C VAL A 85 -2.88 -10.45 1.05
N LEU A 86 -1.91 -10.61 1.95
CA LEU A 86 -0.52 -10.23 1.73
C LEU A 86 0.31 -11.45 1.35
N GLU A 87 0.61 -11.59 0.08
CA GLU A 87 1.57 -12.60 -0.36
C GLU A 87 3.00 -12.06 -0.23
N THR A 88 3.83 -12.75 0.55
CA THR A 88 5.27 -12.48 0.57
C THR A 88 5.87 -12.98 -0.73
N VAL A 89 6.23 -12.06 -1.62
CA VAL A 89 6.98 -12.41 -2.83
C VAL A 89 8.37 -12.85 -2.41
N ARG A 90 8.58 -14.15 -2.22
CA ARG A 90 9.93 -14.72 -2.11
C ARG A 90 10.62 -14.51 -3.45
N GLY A 91 11.56 -13.56 -3.51
CA GLY A 91 12.45 -13.41 -4.65
C GLY A 91 13.11 -14.76 -4.94
N ARG A 92 12.95 -15.27 -6.17
CA ARG A 92 13.75 -16.40 -6.64
C ARG A 92 15.20 -15.94 -6.61
N ARG A 93 16.01 -16.63 -5.81
CA ARG A 93 17.48 -16.56 -5.88
C ARG A 93 17.96 -17.03 -7.23
#